data_AF-A0A4U2PX88-F1
#
_entry.id   AF-A0A4U2PX88-F1
#
_cell.length_a   1.000
_cell.length_b   1.000
_cell.length_c   1.000
_cell.angle_alpha   90.00
_cell.angle_beta   90.00
_cell.angle_gamma   90.00
#
_symmetry.space_group_name_H-M   'P 1'
#
loop_
_entity.id
_entity.type
_entity.pdbx_description
1 polymer ?
#
loop_
_entity_poly.entity_id
_entity_poly.type
_entity_poly.pdbx_seq_one_letter_code
_entity_poly.pdbx_strand_id
1 'polypeptide(L)'
;MKTTHVGEIRKLVRRQVGTINTKFELNLAVKEEKLEKGFQMVADAPETIIYDPNEIKDVFNNPRFFDQAGVSTIANLIKILIAHETGHLIDYKRNSFLFYNKGHEEQMELNAWKLGEQYIDDEIRSEYETFKDFSLDSYRRSNKFKQ
;
A
#
# COMPACT_ATOMS: atom_id res chain seq x y z
N MET A 1 18.54 15.55 0.85
CA MET A 1 17.59 14.44 1.03
C MET A 1 18.28 13.32 1.78
N LYS A 2 17.67 12.79 2.85
CA LYS A 2 18.14 11.55 3.47
C LYS A 2 17.79 10.42 2.51
N THR A 3 18.79 9.74 1.96
CA THR A 3 18.60 8.57 1.12
C THR A 3 18.17 7.41 1.99
N THR A 4 17.03 6.79 1.70
CA THR A 4 16.61 5.56 2.35
C THR A 4 17.33 4.36 1.74
N HIS A 5 17.66 3.36 2.56
CA HIS A 5 18.27 2.11 2.11
C HIS A 5 17.30 0.93 2.24
N VAL A 6 17.46 -0.08 1.37
CA VAL A 6 16.62 -1.31 1.32
C VAL A 6 16.54 -2.01 2.69
N GLY A 7 17.65 -2.05 3.44
CA GLY A 7 17.68 -2.66 4.77
C GLY A 7 16.80 -1.93 5.80
N GLU A 8 16.62 -0.62 5.68
CA GLU A 8 15.70 0.16 6.51
C GLU A 8 14.25 -0.14 6.16
N ILE A 9 13.92 -0.21 4.87
CA ILE A 9 12.58 -0.54 4.37
C ILE A 9 12.14 -1.91 4.90
N ARG A 10 12.98 -2.95 4.77
CA ARG A 10 12.67 -4.30 5.30
C ARG A 10 12.35 -4.28 6.80
N LYS A 11 13.10 -3.51 7.59
CA LYS A 11 12.87 -3.36 9.03
C LYS A 11 11.56 -2.63 9.31
N LEU A 12 11.25 -1.59 8.55
CA LEU A 12 10.02 -0.81 8.71
C LEU A 12 8.78 -1.66 8.33
N VAL A 13 8.82 -2.38 7.21
CA VAL A 13 7.72 -3.26 6.77
C VAL A 13 7.41 -4.31 7.83
N ARG A 14 8.42 -5.09 8.27
CA ARG A 14 8.23 -6.13 9.29
C ARG A 14 7.70 -5.58 10.61
N ARG A 15 8.23 -4.43 11.04
CA ARG A 15 7.77 -3.76 12.26
C ARG A 15 6.32 -3.34 12.15
N GLN A 16 5.96 -2.70 11.05
CA GLN A 16 4.61 -2.17 10.86
C GLN A 16 3.57 -3.29 10.74
N VAL A 17 3.87 -4.36 10.01
CA VAL A 17 2.99 -5.54 9.97
C VAL A 17 2.85 -6.18 11.35
N GLY A 18 3.95 -6.31 12.11
CA GLY A 18 3.88 -6.79 13.49
C GLY A 18 3.02 -5.90 14.41
N THR A 19 3.10 -4.58 14.23
CA THR A 19 2.26 -3.61 14.95
C THR A 19 0.79 -3.78 14.57
N ILE A 20 0.46 -3.87 13.28
CA ILE A 20 -0.93 -4.04 12.82
C ILE A 20 -1.51 -5.37 13.31
N ASN A 21 -0.77 -6.48 13.17
CA ASN A 21 -1.18 -7.79 13.66
C ASN A 21 -1.51 -7.77 15.15
N THR A 22 -0.64 -7.15 15.95
CA THR A 22 -0.86 -7.04 17.41
C THR A 22 -2.04 -6.11 17.74
N LYS A 23 -2.10 -4.92 17.13
CA LYS A 23 -3.08 -3.88 17.47
C LYS A 23 -4.50 -4.24 17.04
N PHE A 24 -4.65 -4.98 15.95
CA PHE A 24 -5.94 -5.28 15.32
C PHE A 24 -6.27 -6.77 15.28
N GLU A 25 -5.50 -7.61 15.99
CA GLU A 25 -5.69 -9.07 16.05
C GLU A 25 -5.75 -9.72 14.65
N LEU A 26 -4.83 -9.31 13.78
CA LEU A 26 -4.68 -9.85 12.42
C LEU A 26 -3.52 -10.84 12.33
N ASN A 27 -3.54 -11.66 11.28
CA ASN A 27 -2.49 -12.62 10.96
C ASN A 27 -1.88 -12.36 9.58
N LEU A 28 -1.44 -11.12 9.32
CA LEU A 28 -0.83 -10.77 8.05
C LEU A 28 0.60 -11.31 7.97
N ALA A 29 0.95 -11.89 6.82
CA ALA A 29 2.30 -12.26 6.45
C ALA A 29 2.91 -11.24 5.48
N VAL A 30 4.24 -11.18 5.40
CA VAL A 30 4.96 -10.39 4.41
C VAL A 30 5.97 -11.23 3.66
N LYS A 31 6.04 -11.00 2.34
CA LYS A 31 7.00 -11.66 1.46
C LYS A 31 7.72 -10.62 0.61
N GLU A 32 9.04 -10.74 0.53
CA GLU A 32 9.85 -9.86 -0.31
C GLU A 32 9.99 -10.49 -1.70
N GLU A 33 9.55 -9.78 -2.74
CA GLU A 33 9.70 -10.18 -4.13
C GLU A 33 9.95 -8.97 -5.02
N LYS A 34 10.48 -9.21 -6.23
CA LYS A 34 10.58 -8.18 -7.25
C LYS A 34 9.21 -8.03 -7.92
N LEU A 35 8.67 -6.81 -7.89
CA LEU A 35 7.38 -6.51 -8.50
C LEU A 35 7.55 -5.86 -9.88
N GLU A 36 6.44 -5.73 -10.61
CA GLU A 36 6.41 -4.93 -11.82
C GLU A 36 6.71 -3.46 -11.51
N LYS A 37 7.35 -2.77 -12.45
CA LYS A 37 7.72 -1.37 -12.27
C LYS A 37 6.47 -0.52 -11.97
N GLY A 38 6.55 0.30 -10.92
CA GLY A 38 5.44 1.10 -10.44
C GLY A 38 4.56 0.43 -9.38
N PHE A 39 4.84 -0.82 -8.98
CA PHE A 39 4.16 -1.50 -7.87
C PHE A 39 5.11 -1.67 -6.68
N GLN A 40 4.77 -1.04 -5.56
CA GLN A 40 5.60 -1.08 -4.34
C GLN A 40 5.21 -2.23 -3.41
N MET A 41 3.90 -2.50 -3.30
CA MET A 41 3.31 -3.61 -2.58
C MET A 41 2.11 -4.14 -3.36
N VAL A 42 1.76 -5.40 -3.11
CA VAL A 42 0.51 -6.02 -3.60
C VAL A 42 -0.02 -7.00 -2.56
N ALA A 43 -1.34 -7.05 -2.42
CA ALA A 43 -2.04 -8.07 -1.65
C ALA A 43 -2.04 -9.41 -2.40
N ASP A 44 -1.50 -10.44 -1.74
CA ASP A 44 -1.60 -11.84 -2.14
C ASP A 44 -2.52 -12.56 -1.16
N ALA A 45 -3.80 -12.61 -1.54
CA ALA A 45 -4.87 -13.15 -0.72
C ALA A 45 -4.61 -14.61 -0.33
N PRO A 46 -4.97 -15.03 0.90
CA PRO A 46 -5.87 -14.32 1.82
C PRO A 46 -5.20 -13.45 2.88
N GLU A 47 -3.88 -13.51 3.04
CA GLU A 47 -3.21 -12.90 4.21
C GLU A 47 -1.77 -12.43 3.97
N THR A 48 -1.24 -12.47 2.74
CA THR A 48 0.14 -12.08 2.47
C THR A 48 0.20 -10.72 1.79
N ILE A 49 1.14 -9.89 2.22
CA ILE A 49 1.55 -8.67 1.50
C ILE A 49 2.89 -8.95 0.85
N ILE A 50 2.95 -8.90 -0.48
CA ILE A 50 4.19 -8.96 -1.24
C ILE A 50 4.71 -7.53 -1.40
N TYR A 51 6.01 -7.30 -1.17
CA TYR A 51 6.61 -5.97 -1.32
C TYR A 51 7.97 -6.02 -2.02
N ASP A 52 8.25 -4.99 -2.82
CA ASP A 52 9.56 -4.77 -3.44
C ASP A 52 10.28 -3.61 -2.75
N PRO A 53 11.30 -3.89 -1.91
CA PRO A 53 11.99 -2.84 -1.18
C PRO A 53 12.92 -2.00 -2.06
N ASN A 54 13.25 -2.44 -3.29
CA ASN A 54 13.96 -1.60 -4.24
C ASN A 54 13.00 -0.61 -4.90
N GLU A 55 11.82 -1.04 -5.32
CA GLU A 55 10.82 -0.14 -5.90
C GLU A 55 10.36 0.91 -4.88
N ILE A 56 10.10 0.51 -3.62
CA ILE A 56 9.78 1.45 -2.53
C ILE A 56 10.89 2.49 -2.36
N LYS A 57 12.16 2.04 -2.36
CA LYS A 57 13.32 2.92 -2.23
C LYS A 57 13.42 3.90 -3.40
N ASP A 58 13.27 3.40 -4.62
CA ASP A 58 13.45 4.18 -5.84
C ASP A 58 12.32 5.22 -5.99
N VAL A 59 11.09 4.85 -5.66
CA VAL A 59 9.93 5.75 -5.65
C VAL A 59 10.03 6.80 -4.55
N PHE A 60 10.36 6.41 -3.31
CA PHE A 60 10.49 7.36 -2.21
C PHE A 60 11.62 8.37 -2.42
N ASN A 61 12.74 7.94 -3.00
CA ASN A 61 13.87 8.82 -3.31
C ASN A 61 13.66 9.65 -4.60
N ASN A 62 12.56 9.47 -5.33
CA ASN A 62 12.23 10.27 -6.50
C ASN A 62 11.61 11.62 -6.07
N PRO A 63 12.28 12.76 -6.31
CA PRO A 63 11.78 14.07 -5.86
C PRO A 63 10.41 14.43 -6.41
N ARG A 64 10.12 14.03 -7.66
CA ARG A 64 8.82 14.31 -8.29
C ARG A 64 7.68 13.54 -7.63
N PHE A 65 7.95 12.32 -7.15
CA PHE A 65 6.98 11.54 -6.41
C PHE A 65 6.73 12.20 -5.05
N PHE A 66 7.79 12.54 -4.33
CA PHE A 66 7.67 13.14 -2.99
C PHE A 66 6.82 14.42 -2.99
N ASP A 67 7.06 15.32 -3.96
CA ASP A 67 6.32 16.58 -4.08
C ASP A 67 4.82 16.39 -4.38
N GLN A 68 4.43 15.26 -4.98
CA GLN A 68 3.05 14.99 -5.41
C GLN A 68 2.30 14.04 -4.48
N ALA A 69 3.01 13.09 -3.89
CA ALA A 69 2.46 12.04 -3.04
C ALA A 69 2.06 12.57 -1.65
N GLY A 70 2.61 13.69 -1.21
CA GLY A 70 2.28 14.32 0.07
C GLY A 70 2.71 13.51 1.30
N VAL A 71 3.65 12.57 1.14
CA VAL A 71 4.12 11.69 2.23
C VAL A 71 5.47 12.18 2.75
N SER A 72 5.56 12.48 4.05
CA SER A 72 6.70 13.18 4.61
C SER A 72 7.90 12.27 4.95
N THR A 73 7.66 10.98 5.18
CA THR A 73 8.70 10.02 5.58
C THR A 73 8.49 8.64 4.96
N ILE A 74 9.58 7.86 4.84
CA ILE A 74 9.49 6.47 4.38
C ILE A 74 8.64 5.61 5.32
N ALA A 75 8.68 5.89 6.63
CA ALA A 75 7.88 5.19 7.61
C ALA A 75 6.39 5.42 7.35
N ASN A 76 5.98 6.66 7.07
CA ASN A 76 4.60 6.98 6.72
C ASN A 76 4.18 6.32 5.40
N LEU A 77 5.04 6.35 4.38
CA LEU A 77 4.76 5.66 3.10
C LEU A 77 4.49 4.17 3.33
N ILE A 78 5.35 3.50 4.11
CA ILE A 78 5.18 2.08 4.42
C ILE A 78 3.91 1.81 5.22
N LYS A 79 3.56 2.67 6.19
CA LYS A 79 2.28 2.58 6.93
C LYS A 79 1.09 2.66 5.97
N ILE A 80 1.11 3.64 5.07
CA ILE A 80 0.05 3.89 4.10
C ILE A 80 -0.11 2.70 3.13
N LEU A 81 0.99 2.22 2.54
CA LEU A 81 0.98 1.08 1.63
C LEU A 81 0.46 -0.19 2.32
N ILE A 82 0.95 -0.51 3.53
CA ILE A 82 0.49 -1.70 4.26
C ILE A 82 -0.99 -1.57 4.62
N ALA A 83 -1.46 -0.39 5.03
CA ALA A 83 -2.87 -0.17 5.33
C ALA A 83 -3.75 -0.42 4.10
N HIS A 84 -3.34 0.07 2.93
CA HIS A 84 -4.03 -0.15 1.66
C HIS A 84 -4.09 -1.65 1.29
N GLU A 85 -2.96 -2.37 1.32
CA GLU A 85 -2.95 -3.81 1.01
C GLU A 85 -3.75 -4.63 2.04
N THR A 86 -3.72 -4.22 3.31
CA THR A 86 -4.58 -4.83 4.33
C THR A 86 -6.05 -4.64 3.98
N GLY A 87 -6.41 -3.46 3.46
CA GLY A 87 -7.74 -3.19 2.92
C GLY A 87 -8.15 -4.19 1.84
N HIS A 88 -7.28 -4.50 0.87
CA HIS A 88 -7.53 -5.54 -0.13
C HIS A 88 -7.74 -6.92 0.50
N LEU A 89 -6.89 -7.33 1.44
CA LEU A 89 -7.00 -8.64 2.09
C LEU A 89 -8.30 -8.79 2.90
N ILE A 90 -8.75 -7.71 3.55
CA ILE A 90 -10.05 -7.68 4.25
C ILE A 90 -11.20 -7.68 3.27
N ASP A 91 -11.11 -6.93 2.17
CA ASP A 91 -12.16 -6.94 1.14
C ASP A 91 -12.28 -8.33 0.50
N TYR A 92 -11.16 -9.01 0.23
CA TYR A 92 -11.17 -10.40 -0.26
C TYR A 92 -11.98 -11.33 0.64
N LYS A 93 -11.81 -11.22 1.96
CA LYS A 93 -12.55 -12.04 2.94
C LYS A 93 -14.06 -11.75 2.94
N ARG A 94 -14.48 -10.55 2.54
CA ARG A 94 -15.89 -10.12 2.52
C ARG A 94 -16.56 -10.30 1.16
N ASN A 95 -15.80 -10.06 0.09
CA ASN A 95 -16.25 -9.85 -1.28
C ASN A 95 -15.31 -10.54 -2.28
N SER A 96 -14.94 -11.80 -2.03
CA SER A 96 -14.02 -12.56 -2.89
C SER A 96 -14.45 -12.59 -4.36
N PHE A 97 -15.76 -12.46 -4.64
CA PHE A 97 -16.30 -12.30 -5.99
C PHE A 97 -15.56 -11.25 -6.83
N LEU A 98 -15.23 -10.08 -6.25
CA LEU A 98 -14.58 -8.99 -7.01
C LEU A 98 -13.18 -9.40 -7.49
N PHE A 99 -12.47 -10.24 -6.75
CA PHE A 99 -11.12 -10.69 -7.10
C PHE A 99 -11.11 -11.73 -8.23
N TYR A 100 -12.24 -12.41 -8.47
CA TYR A 100 -12.35 -13.45 -9.50
C TYR A 100 -13.04 -12.98 -10.78
N ASN A 101 -13.52 -11.73 -10.83
CA ASN A 101 -14.28 -11.19 -11.95
C ASN A 101 -13.66 -9.89 -12.47
N LYS A 102 -13.51 -9.79 -13.79
CA LYS A 102 -12.95 -8.61 -14.47
C LYS A 102 -13.91 -7.41 -14.39
N GLY A 103 -13.34 -6.21 -14.44
CA GLY A 103 -14.12 -4.95 -14.51
C GLY A 103 -14.50 -4.38 -13.14
N HIS A 104 -13.91 -4.89 -12.06
CA HIS A 104 -14.12 -4.43 -10.69
C HIS A 104 -12.90 -3.77 -10.07
N GLU A 105 -11.85 -3.51 -10.84
CA GLU A 105 -10.55 -3.04 -10.38
C GLU A 105 -10.67 -1.68 -9.66
N GLU A 106 -11.42 -0.72 -10.21
CA GLU A 106 -11.62 0.58 -9.53
C GLU A 106 -12.41 0.42 -8.22
N GLN A 107 -13.40 -0.47 -8.19
CA GLN A 107 -14.17 -0.73 -6.97
C GLN A 107 -13.30 -1.39 -5.90
N MET A 108 -12.41 -2.32 -6.29
CA MET A 108 -11.47 -2.98 -5.38
C MET A 108 -10.50 -1.97 -4.77
N GLU A 109 -9.92 -1.06 -5.57
CA GLU A 109 -9.05 0.00 -5.08
C GLU A 109 -9.79 0.92 -4.10
N LEU A 110 -10.99 1.39 -4.45
CA LEU A 110 -11.80 2.25 -3.57
C LEU A 110 -12.15 1.55 -2.25
N ASN A 111 -12.49 0.26 -2.30
CA ASN A 111 -12.73 -0.55 -1.11
C ASN A 111 -11.47 -0.69 -0.26
N ALA A 112 -10.32 -0.96 -0.87
CA ALA A 112 -9.06 -1.12 -0.18
C ALA A 112 -8.62 0.16 0.53
N TRP A 113 -8.76 1.33 -0.11
CA TRP A 113 -8.54 2.61 0.56
C TRP A 113 -9.54 2.83 1.70
N LYS A 114 -10.83 2.60 1.48
CA LYS A 114 -11.83 2.78 2.55
C LYS A 114 -11.59 1.85 3.76
N LEU A 115 -11.28 0.58 3.51
CA LEU A 115 -11.03 -0.40 4.57
C LEU A 115 -9.65 -0.21 5.19
N GLY A 116 -8.67 0.26 4.42
CA GLY A 116 -7.31 0.53 4.87
C GLY A 116 -7.24 1.67 5.87
N GLU A 117 -8.11 2.67 5.74
CA GLU A 117 -8.11 3.88 6.57
C GLU A 117 -8.18 3.58 8.09
N GLN A 118 -8.85 2.50 8.51
CA GLN A 118 -8.96 2.13 9.92
C GLN A 118 -7.62 1.72 10.56
N TYR A 119 -6.60 1.40 9.74
CA TYR A 119 -5.27 0.98 10.17
C TYR A 119 -4.26 2.14 10.21
N ILE A 120 -4.73 3.36 9.94
CA ILE A 120 -3.93 4.58 9.94
C ILE A 120 -4.10 5.32 11.26
N ASP A 121 -2.97 5.79 11.81
CA ASP A 121 -2.97 6.65 12.98
C ASP A 121 -3.38 8.09 12.59
N ASP A 122 -4.06 8.81 13.49
CA ASP A 122 -4.60 10.14 13.20
C ASP A 122 -3.52 11.15 12.80
N GLU A 123 -2.28 10.99 13.30
CA GLU A 123 -1.17 11.91 13.01
C GLU A 123 -0.75 11.91 11.53
N ILE A 124 -1.08 10.86 10.77
CA ILE A 124 -0.73 10.76 9.33
C ILE A 124 -1.96 10.69 8.42
N ARG A 125 -3.17 10.94 8.96
CA ARG A 125 -4.43 10.85 8.20
C ARG A 125 -4.45 11.77 6.97
N SER A 126 -3.90 12.98 7.07
CA SER A 126 -3.81 13.89 5.91
C SER A 126 -2.86 13.37 4.82
N GLU A 127 -1.75 12.74 5.21
CA GLU A 127 -0.83 12.11 4.26
C GLU A 127 -1.48 10.91 3.58
N TYR A 128 -2.27 10.12 4.32
CA TYR A 128 -3.04 9.01 3.76
C TYR A 128 -4.05 9.47 2.69
N GLU A 129 -4.83 10.51 3.00
CA GLU A 129 -5.82 11.05 2.06
C GLU A 129 -5.15 11.64 0.82
N THR A 130 -4.07 12.41 1.00
CA THR A 130 -3.32 12.98 -0.13
C THR A 130 -2.70 11.89 -1.01
N PHE A 131 -2.13 10.84 -0.38
CA PHE A 131 -1.54 9.73 -1.10
C PHE A 131 -2.57 8.88 -1.84
N LYS A 132 -3.74 8.65 -1.24
CA LYS A 132 -4.88 7.97 -1.86
C LYS A 132 -5.28 8.68 -3.14
N ASP A 133 -5.50 9.98 -3.09
CA ASP A 133 -5.94 10.77 -4.25
C ASP A 133 -4.88 10.74 -5.35
N PHE A 134 -3.60 10.91 -4.99
CA PHE A 134 -2.48 10.77 -5.90
C PHE A 134 -2.44 9.39 -6.58
N SER A 135 -2.64 8.32 -5.81
CA SER A 135 -2.61 6.94 -6.29
C SER A 135 -3.77 6.65 -7.26
N LEU A 136 -5.01 6.99 -6.87
CA LEU A 136 -6.20 6.79 -7.70
C LEU A 136 -6.11 7.56 -9.02
N ASP A 137 -5.62 8.80 -8.99
CA ASP A 137 -5.39 9.58 -10.19
C ASP A 137 -4.32 8.96 -11.10
N SER A 138 -3.28 8.34 -10.51
CA SER A 138 -2.28 7.60 -11.26
C SER A 138 -2.87 6.39 -11.98
N TYR A 139 -3.72 5.61 -11.31
CA TYR A 139 -4.44 4.48 -11.90
C TYR A 139 -5.34 4.91 -13.07
N ARG A 140 -6.10 6.00 -12.90
CA ARG A 140 -6.98 6.57 -13.94
C ARG A 140 -6.21 7.03 -15.17
N ARG A 141 -5.10 7.77 -14.99
CA ARG A 141 -4.26 8.24 -16.11
C ARG A 141 -3.58 7.11 -16.86
N SER A 142 -3.23 6.03 -16.16
CA SER A 142 -2.51 4.89 -16.73
C SER A 142 -3.42 3.90 -17.47
N ASN A 143 -4.73 4.19 -17.60
CA ASN A 143 -5.76 3.26 -18.07
C ASN A 143 -5.75 1.90 -17.33
N LYS A 144 -5.19 1.84 -16.11
CA LYS A 144 -5.12 0.58 -15.34
C LYS A 144 -6.50 0.08 -14.91
N PHE A 145 -7.51 0.97 -14.87
CA PHE A 145 -8.92 0.62 -14.64
C PHE A 145 -9.71 0.22 -15.90
N LYS A 146 -9.09 0.28 -17.09
CA LYS A 146 -9.73 -0.13 -18.34
C LYS A 146 -9.06 -1.41 -18.83
N GLN A 147 -9.48 -2.56 -18.30
CA GLN A 147 -9.16 -3.87 -18.87
C GLN A 147 -10.42 -4.69 -19.11
#